data_AF-A0A927ZLF7-F1
#
_entry.id   AF-A0A927ZLF7-F1
#
_cell.length_a   1.000
_cell.length_b   1.000
_cell.length_c   1.000
_cell.angle_alpha   90.00
_cell.angle_beta   90.00
_cell.angle_gamma   90.00
#
_symmetry.space_group_name_H-M   'P 1'
#
loop_
_entity.id
_entity.type
_entity.pdbx_description
1 polymer ?
#
loop_
_entity_poly.entity_id
_entity_poly.type
_entity_poly.pdbx_seq_one_letter_code
_entity_poly.pdbx_strand_id
1 'polypeptide(L)'
;MFKQKKRRSKEFKDSDKIIDLEQARAERRERRKLAADKKLNKSRRNALGELSERKVNKRNRKRLIYFCIILGIIVVIGWSVFHVYSLQKEYKGIVAQNKALKEKKQDLTEELGNVNNPEYVEQQAREQLKMVKPGEVMYILPPKDTTGTAIVPKERTDLLPAGQASD
;
A
#
# COMPACT_ATOMS: atom_id res chain seq x y z
N MET A 1 22.71 -42.21 47.27
CA MET A 1 22.15 -43.48 47.81
C MET A 1 22.18 -44.53 46.70
N PHE A 2 23.19 -45.42 46.68
CA PHE A 2 23.37 -46.40 45.61
C PHE A 2 22.54 -47.66 45.90
N LYS A 3 21.52 -47.96 45.07
CA LYS A 3 20.78 -49.23 45.12
C LYS A 3 21.71 -50.37 44.69
N GLN A 4 22.21 -51.13 45.66
CA GLN A 4 22.98 -52.34 45.38
C GLN A 4 22.11 -53.34 44.60
N LYS A 5 22.50 -53.66 43.36
CA LYS A 5 21.88 -54.75 42.60
C LYS A 5 22.15 -56.07 43.32
N LYS A 6 21.09 -56.75 43.77
CA LYS A 6 21.19 -58.11 44.33
C LYS A 6 21.93 -59.00 43.32
N ARG A 7 23.05 -59.58 43.75
CA ARG A 7 23.86 -60.48 42.91
C ARG A 7 23.06 -61.77 42.66
N ARG A 8 22.86 -62.12 41.38
CA ARG A 8 22.13 -63.32 40.89
C ARG A 8 22.56 -64.64 41.55
N SER A 9 23.77 -64.68 42.12
CA SER A 9 24.32 -65.87 42.77
C SER A 9 23.62 -66.26 44.07
N LYS A 10 22.89 -65.34 44.72
CA LYS A 10 22.15 -65.67 45.96
C LYS A 10 20.89 -66.49 45.71
N GLU A 11 20.28 -66.38 44.52
CA GLU A 11 19.04 -67.09 44.16
C GLU A 11 19.27 -68.59 43.85
N PHE A 12 20.51 -68.98 43.58
CA PHE A 12 20.85 -70.35 43.19
C PHE A 12 21.04 -71.30 44.38
N LYS A 13 21.13 -70.78 45.61
CA LYS A 13 21.40 -71.56 46.83
C LYS A 13 20.13 -72.04 47.56
N ASP A 14 18.95 -71.60 47.12
CA ASP A 14 17.66 -71.83 47.80
C ASP A 14 16.72 -72.76 47.00
N SER A 15 17.23 -73.41 45.96
CA SER A 15 16.42 -74.22 45.05
C SER A 15 16.90 -75.67 45.03
N ASP A 16 16.41 -76.48 45.97
CA ASP A 16 16.49 -77.95 45.98
C ASP A 16 15.57 -78.61 44.92
N LYS A 17 15.40 -77.95 43.76
CA LYS A 17 14.62 -78.51 42.65
C LYS A 17 15.50 -79.42 41.81
N ILE A 18 15.14 -80.70 41.77
CA ILE A 18 15.67 -81.67 40.81
C ILE A 18 15.34 -81.13 39.41
N ILE A 19 16.38 -80.79 38.65
CA ILE A 19 16.23 -80.25 37.29
C ILE A 19 15.86 -81.42 36.39
N ASP A 20 14.58 -81.51 36.04
CA ASP A 20 14.12 -82.45 35.03
C ASP A 20 14.66 -82.01 33.65
N LEU A 21 15.62 -82.79 33.14
CA LEU A 21 16.41 -82.45 31.96
C LEU A 21 15.53 -82.30 30.71
N GLU A 22 14.42 -83.03 30.65
CA GLU A 22 13.48 -82.99 29.53
C GLU A 22 12.64 -81.70 29.54
N GLN A 23 12.12 -81.31 30.72
CA GLN A 23 11.38 -80.05 30.88
C GLN A 23 12.27 -78.84 30.59
N ALA A 24 13.52 -78.85 31.06
CA ALA A 24 14.48 -77.79 30.79
C ALA A 24 14.84 -77.69 29.30
N ARG A 25 14.88 -78.82 28.56
CA ARG A 25 15.09 -78.83 27.11
C ARG A 25 13.87 -78.30 26.35
N ALA A 26 12.65 -78.70 26.75
CA ALA A 26 11.40 -78.22 26.15
C ALA A 26 11.23 -76.72 26.33
N GLU A 27 11.44 -76.19 27.55
CA GLU A 27 11.34 -74.76 27.84
C GLU A 27 12.34 -73.94 27.02
N ARG A 28 13.58 -74.44 26.84
CA ARG A 28 14.58 -73.79 25.98
C ARG A 28 14.15 -73.78 24.51
N ARG A 29 13.52 -74.85 24.02
CA ARG A 29 13.00 -74.92 22.64
C ARG A 29 11.86 -73.92 22.45
N GLU A 30 10.91 -73.84 23.38
CA GLU A 30 9.80 -72.88 23.34
C GLU A 30 10.28 -71.43 23.47
N ARG A 31 11.22 -71.15 24.38
CA ARG A 31 11.86 -69.83 24.48
C ARG A 31 12.58 -69.43 23.18
N ARG A 32 13.24 -70.38 22.51
CA ARG A 32 13.88 -70.14 21.20
C ARG A 32 12.85 -69.86 20.11
N LYS A 33 11.74 -70.62 20.06
CA LYS A 33 10.63 -70.38 19.13
C LYS A 33 10.01 -69.00 19.34
N LEU A 34 9.62 -68.67 20.58
CA LEU A 34 9.08 -67.35 20.93
C LEU A 34 10.03 -66.21 20.60
N ALA A 35 11.33 -66.39 20.83
CA ALA A 35 12.35 -65.41 20.46
C ALA A 35 12.48 -65.28 18.92
N ALA A 36 12.39 -66.38 18.17
CA ALA A 36 12.39 -66.37 16.71
C ALA A 36 11.14 -65.69 16.15
N ASP A 37 9.96 -66.00 16.66
CA ASP A 37 8.68 -65.40 16.26
C ASP A 37 8.65 -63.91 16.59
N LYS A 38 9.20 -63.51 17.74
CA LYS A 38 9.33 -62.09 18.10
C LYS A 38 10.28 -61.35 17.16
N LYS A 39 11.38 -61.98 16.73
CA LYS A 39 12.29 -61.42 15.73
C LYS A 39 11.64 -61.31 14.35
N LEU A 40 10.92 -62.34 13.92
CA LEU A 40 10.18 -62.36 12.66
C LEU A 40 9.08 -61.30 12.64
N ASN A 41 8.30 -61.17 13.71
CA ASN A 41 7.26 -60.15 13.81
C ASN A 41 7.86 -58.74 13.85
N LYS A 42 9.02 -58.55 14.50
CA LYS A 42 9.73 -57.27 14.48
C LYS A 42 10.23 -56.93 13.07
N SER A 43 10.82 -57.88 12.34
CA SER A 43 11.28 -57.63 10.96
C SER A 43 10.11 -57.39 10.01
N ARG A 44 8.99 -58.12 10.15
CA ARG A 44 7.75 -57.87 9.38
C ARG A 44 7.19 -56.47 9.64
N ARG A 45 7.11 -56.04 10.91
CA ARG A 45 6.66 -54.68 11.26
C ARG A 45 7.56 -53.60 10.66
N ASN A 46 8.88 -53.81 10.71
CA ASN A 46 9.84 -52.89 10.10
C ASN A 46 9.69 -52.85 8.57
N ALA A 47 9.57 -54.00 7.91
CA ALA A 47 9.37 -54.07 6.46
C ALA A 47 8.06 -53.43 6.00
N LEU A 48 6.96 -53.63 6.73
CA LEU A 48 5.69 -52.96 6.47
C LEU A 48 5.77 -51.45 6.68
N GLY A 49 6.49 -51.00 7.71
CA GLY A 49 6.83 -49.61 7.95
C GLY A 49 7.61 -49.01 6.78
N GLU A 50 8.70 -49.65 6.34
CA GLU A 50 9.52 -49.17 5.24
C GLU A 50 8.77 -49.08 3.90
N LEU A 51 7.91 -50.05 3.58
CA LEU A 51 7.11 -49.99 2.35
C LEU A 51 6.08 -48.85 2.39
N SER A 52 5.49 -48.60 3.56
CA SER A 52 4.59 -47.47 3.79
C SER A 52 5.34 -46.13 3.68
N GLU A 53 6.47 -46.01 4.37
CA GLU A 53 7.34 -44.83 4.36
C GLU A 53 7.81 -44.50 2.93
N ARG A 54 8.27 -45.49 2.16
CA ARG A 54 8.68 -45.32 0.76
C ARG A 54 7.52 -44.81 -0.12
N LYS A 55 6.29 -45.33 0.06
CA LYS A 55 5.10 -44.87 -0.68
C LYS A 55 4.60 -43.49 -0.21
N VAL A 56 4.71 -43.17 1.07
CA VAL A 56 4.31 -41.87 1.63
C VAL A 56 5.30 -40.80 1.19
N ASN A 57 6.61 -41.07 1.25
CA ASN A 57 7.65 -40.12 0.85
C ASN A 57 7.54 -39.74 -0.64
N LYS A 58 7.19 -40.69 -1.52
CA LYS A 58 6.95 -40.43 -2.95
C LYS A 58 5.70 -39.56 -3.19
N ARG A 59 4.63 -39.76 -2.40
CA ARG A 59 3.41 -38.93 -2.45
C ARG A 59 3.65 -37.52 -1.90
N ASN A 60 4.41 -37.41 -0.81
CA ASN A 60 4.76 -36.15 -0.18
C ASN A 60 5.64 -35.28 -1.09
N ARG A 61 6.62 -35.88 -1.79
CA ARG A 61 7.41 -35.16 -2.82
C ARG A 61 6.54 -34.58 -3.92
N LYS A 62 5.58 -35.36 -4.46
CA LYS A 62 4.65 -34.85 -5.47
C LYS A 62 3.80 -33.70 -4.92
N ARG A 63 3.25 -33.84 -3.71
CA ARG A 63 2.48 -32.77 -3.05
C ARG A 63 3.32 -31.51 -2.85
N LEU A 64 4.58 -31.65 -2.46
CA LEU A 64 5.51 -30.54 -2.28
C LEU A 64 5.79 -29.83 -3.61
N ILE A 65 5.97 -30.59 -4.70
CA ILE A 65 6.11 -30.03 -6.06
C ILE A 65 4.86 -29.24 -6.45
N TYR A 66 3.65 -29.80 -6.29
CA TYR A 66 2.40 -29.08 -6.56
C TYR A 66 2.26 -27.83 -5.69
N PHE A 67 2.63 -27.91 -4.42
CA PHE A 67 2.60 -26.77 -3.50
C PHE A 67 3.55 -25.65 -3.94
N CYS A 68 4.77 -26.00 -4.38
CA CYS A 68 5.71 -25.02 -4.95
C CYS A 68 5.18 -24.38 -6.23
N ILE A 69 4.53 -25.16 -7.10
CA ILE A 69 3.91 -24.63 -8.34
C ILE A 69 2.79 -23.64 -7.99
N ILE A 70 1.90 -24.01 -7.08
CA ILE A 70 0.78 -23.16 -6.63
C ILE A 70 1.32 -21.87 -5.99
N LEU A 71 2.33 -21.98 -5.11
CA LEU A 71 2.98 -20.81 -4.51
C LEU A 71 3.62 -19.91 -5.57
N GLY A 72 4.29 -20.49 -6.57
CA GLY A 72 4.87 -19.72 -7.68
C GLY A 72 3.80 -18.91 -8.43
N ILE A 73 2.64 -19.52 -8.72
CA ILE A 73 1.52 -18.84 -9.37
C ILE A 73 0.99 -17.69 -8.49
N ILE A 74 0.83 -17.91 -7.18
CA ILE A 74 0.38 -16.88 -6.24
C ILE A 74 1.37 -15.70 -6.19
N VAL A 75 2.68 -15.97 -6.20
CA VAL A 75 3.70 -14.91 -6.19
C VAL A 75 3.67 -14.09 -7.48
N VAL A 76 3.51 -14.73 -8.64
CA VAL A 76 3.41 -14.03 -9.94
C VAL A 76 2.17 -13.13 -9.98
N ILE A 77 1.02 -13.64 -9.53
CA ILE A 77 -0.22 -12.86 -9.44
C ILE A 77 -0.05 -11.71 -8.43
N GLY A 78 0.49 -11.99 -7.26
CA GLY A 78 0.74 -10.98 -6.22
C GLY A 78 1.67 -9.87 -6.69
N TRP A 79 2.73 -10.20 -7.43
CA TRP A 79 3.64 -9.22 -8.03
C TRP A 79 2.93 -8.35 -9.07
N SER A 80 2.12 -8.96 -9.94
CA SER A 80 1.33 -8.25 -10.94
C SER A 80 0.32 -7.29 -10.30
N VAL A 81 -0.38 -7.72 -9.24
CA VAL A 81 -1.31 -6.88 -8.49
C VAL A 81 -0.59 -5.72 -7.80
N PHE A 82 0.57 -5.95 -7.19
CA PHE A 82 1.39 -4.87 -6.62
C PHE A 82 1.82 -3.84 -7.67
N HIS A 83 2.21 -4.30 -8.87
CA HIS A 83 2.63 -3.42 -9.97
C HIS A 83 1.46 -2.62 -10.56
N VAL A 84 0.26 -3.22 -10.64
CA VAL A 84 -0.97 -2.53 -11.05
C VAL A 84 -1.45 -1.54 -9.99
N TYR A 85 -1.25 -1.84 -8.70
CA TYR A 85 -1.58 -0.92 -7.61
C TYR A 85 -0.70 0.34 -7.60
N SER A 86 0.58 0.25 -7.97
CA SER A 86 1.41 1.45 -8.16
C SER A 86 0.90 2.33 -9.29
N LEU A 87 0.28 1.75 -10.33
CA LEU A 87 -0.22 2.48 -11.48
C LEU A 87 -1.54 3.23 -11.20
N GLN A 88 -2.39 2.72 -10.29
CA GLN A 88 -3.59 3.45 -9.87
C GLN A 88 -3.27 4.75 -9.09
N LYS A 89 -2.11 4.84 -8.46
CA LYS A 89 -1.67 6.07 -7.78
C LYS A 89 -1.31 7.16 -8.78
N GLU A 90 -0.69 6.79 -9.90
CA GLU A 90 -0.34 7.70 -11.00
C GLU A 90 -1.57 8.14 -11.80
N TYR A 91 -2.54 7.25 -12.03
CA TYR A 91 -3.79 7.59 -12.71
C TYR A 91 -4.57 8.70 -11.98
N LYS A 92 -4.61 8.69 -10.64
CA LYS A 92 -5.27 9.77 -9.89
C LYS A 92 -4.53 11.12 -10.03
N GLY A 93 -3.20 11.10 -10.12
CA GLY A 93 -2.40 12.29 -10.35
C GLY A 93 -2.59 12.88 -11.75
N ILE A 94 -2.62 12.03 -12.78
CA ILE A 94 -2.76 12.45 -14.19
C ILE A 94 -4.19 12.94 -14.50
N VAL A 95 -5.21 12.34 -13.89
CA VAL A 95 -6.61 12.82 -14.01
C VAL A 95 -6.79 14.17 -13.33
N ALA A 96 -6.19 14.38 -12.15
CA ALA A 96 -6.25 15.67 -11.45
C ALA A 96 -5.56 16.78 -12.26
N GLN A 97 -4.40 16.49 -12.86
CA GLN A 97 -3.69 17.45 -13.72
C GLN A 97 -4.47 17.77 -14.99
N ASN A 98 -5.06 16.77 -15.65
CA ASN A 98 -5.91 17.01 -16.83
C ASN A 98 -7.14 17.86 -16.49
N LYS A 99 -7.75 17.67 -15.31
CA LYS A 99 -8.90 18.46 -14.88
C LYS A 99 -8.49 19.92 -14.64
N ALA A 100 -7.40 20.15 -13.89
CA ALA A 100 -6.89 21.50 -13.64
C ALA A 100 -6.45 22.22 -14.93
N LEU A 101 -5.86 21.51 -15.90
CA LEU A 101 -5.48 22.10 -17.18
C LEU A 101 -6.70 22.41 -18.07
N LYS A 102 -7.78 21.63 -17.96
CA LYS A 102 -9.04 21.91 -18.68
C LYS A 102 -9.78 23.12 -18.09
N GLU A 103 -9.86 23.22 -16.77
CA GLU A 103 -10.44 24.38 -16.08
C GLU A 103 -9.70 25.66 -16.47
N LYS A 104 -8.35 25.66 -16.38
CA LYS A 104 -7.55 26.81 -16.84
C LYS A 104 -7.79 27.16 -18.32
N LYS A 105 -7.92 26.15 -19.19
CA LYS A 105 -8.21 26.42 -20.61
C LYS A 105 -9.59 27.06 -20.78
N GLN A 106 -10.59 26.63 -20.02
CA GLN A 106 -11.93 27.21 -20.06
C GLN A 106 -11.93 28.66 -19.59
N ASP A 107 -11.32 28.93 -18.43
CA ASP A 107 -11.19 30.28 -17.87
C ASP A 107 -10.49 31.23 -18.87
N LEU A 108 -9.35 30.79 -19.42
CA LEU A 108 -8.61 31.57 -20.43
C LEU A 108 -9.38 31.73 -21.75
N THR A 109 -10.21 30.77 -22.17
CA THR A 109 -11.06 30.94 -23.37
C THR A 109 -12.22 31.89 -23.14
N GLU A 110 -12.76 31.95 -21.93
CA GLU A 110 -13.79 32.92 -21.56
C GLU A 110 -13.20 34.32 -21.48
N GLU A 111 -12.02 34.48 -20.89
CA GLU A 111 -11.26 35.73 -20.91
C GLU A 111 -10.94 36.18 -22.35
N LEU A 112 -10.46 35.27 -23.20
CA LEU A 112 -10.14 35.59 -24.59
C LEU A 112 -11.39 35.96 -25.41
N GLY A 113 -12.54 35.35 -25.12
CA GLY A 113 -13.83 35.72 -25.69
C GLY A 113 -14.25 37.15 -25.30
N ASN A 114 -13.93 37.56 -24.08
CA ASN A 114 -14.19 38.91 -23.58
C ASN A 114 -13.20 39.97 -24.11
N VAL A 115 -11.97 39.59 -24.45
CA VAL A 115 -10.93 40.51 -24.97
C VAL A 115 -11.29 41.10 -26.35
N ASN A 116 -12.13 40.44 -27.14
CA ASN A 116 -12.61 41.00 -28.43
C ASN A 116 -13.72 42.05 -28.27
N ASN A 117 -14.20 42.33 -27.06
CA ASN A 117 -15.17 43.38 -26.83
C ASN A 117 -14.47 44.72 -26.58
N PRO A 118 -14.68 45.76 -27.42
CA PRO A 118 -14.02 47.06 -27.27
C PRO A 118 -14.25 47.70 -25.89
N GLU A 119 -15.40 47.47 -25.25
CA GLU A 119 -15.66 47.99 -23.90
C GLU A 119 -14.73 47.39 -22.83
N TYR A 120 -14.40 46.10 -22.94
CA TYR A 120 -13.53 45.43 -21.99
C TYR A 120 -12.09 45.95 -22.10
N VAL A 121 -11.63 46.18 -23.33
CA VAL A 121 -10.31 46.78 -23.60
C VAL A 121 -10.25 48.23 -23.11
N GLU A 122 -11.32 49.01 -23.30
CA GLU A 122 -11.40 50.39 -22.79
C GLU A 122 -11.39 50.44 -21.26
N GLN A 123 -12.16 49.58 -20.59
CA GLN A 123 -12.12 49.47 -19.13
C GLN A 123 -10.73 49.06 -18.64
N GLN A 124 -10.12 48.06 -19.28
CA GLN A 124 -8.81 47.59 -18.86
C GLN A 124 -7.72 48.66 -19.05
N ALA A 125 -7.77 49.41 -20.16
CA ALA A 125 -6.86 50.51 -20.43
C ALA A 125 -7.08 51.70 -19.47
N ARG A 126 -8.31 51.97 -19.06
CA ARG A 126 -8.61 53.01 -18.05
C ARG A 126 -8.15 52.59 -16.66
N GLU A 127 -8.32 51.34 -16.27
CA GLU A 127 -8.00 50.85 -14.92
C GLU A 127 -6.50 50.56 -14.73
N GLN A 128 -5.89 49.78 -15.63
CA GLN A 128 -4.49 49.37 -15.50
C GLN A 128 -3.51 50.41 -16.08
N LEU A 129 -3.87 51.02 -17.22
CA LEU A 129 -2.98 51.93 -17.95
C LEU A 129 -3.32 53.41 -17.77
N LYS A 130 -4.43 53.74 -17.09
CA LYS A 130 -4.94 55.11 -16.89
C LYS A 130 -5.03 55.92 -18.19
N MET A 131 -5.33 55.23 -19.29
CA MET A 131 -5.47 55.85 -20.61
C MET A 131 -6.87 56.45 -20.78
N VAL A 132 -6.94 57.63 -21.39
CA VAL A 132 -8.19 58.33 -21.75
C VAL A 132 -8.23 58.61 -23.25
N LYS A 133 -9.42 58.60 -23.85
CA LYS A 133 -9.57 58.92 -25.28
C LYS A 133 -9.27 60.41 -25.53
N PRO A 134 -8.83 60.78 -26.74
CA PRO A 134 -8.63 62.19 -27.08
C PRO A 134 -9.95 62.98 -26.90
N GLY A 135 -9.95 63.93 -25.97
CA GLY A 135 -11.12 64.73 -25.61
C GLY A 135 -11.80 64.37 -24.27
N GLU A 136 -11.39 63.29 -23.59
CA GLU A 136 -11.85 62.92 -22.26
C GLU A 136 -10.90 63.42 -21.16
N VAL A 137 -11.44 63.75 -19.97
CA VAL A 137 -10.64 64.26 -18.83
C VAL A 137 -10.61 63.23 -17.70
N MET A 138 -9.42 62.83 -17.25
CA MET A 138 -9.24 61.87 -16.15
C MET A 138 -9.46 62.54 -14.79
N TYR A 139 -10.40 62.03 -13.99
CA TYR A 139 -10.67 62.54 -12.63
C TYR A 139 -10.07 61.61 -11.57
N ILE A 140 -9.16 62.13 -10.75
CA ILE A 140 -8.59 61.37 -9.62
C ILE A 140 -9.34 61.81 -8.36
N LEU A 141 -10.19 60.93 -7.84
CA LEU A 141 -10.90 61.18 -6.59
C LEU A 141 -9.93 61.02 -5.40
N PRO A 142 -9.91 61.96 -4.44
CA PRO A 142 -9.17 61.77 -3.21
C PRO A 142 -9.75 60.58 -2.41
N PRO A 143 -8.93 59.88 -1.60
CA PRO A 143 -9.41 58.78 -0.76
C PRO A 143 -10.56 59.26 0.14
N LYS A 144 -11.55 58.38 0.34
CA LYS A 144 -12.87 58.65 0.93
C LYS A 144 -12.86 58.92 2.44
N ASP A 145 -11.83 59.61 2.94
CA ASP A 145 -11.68 59.91 4.35
C ASP A 145 -12.00 61.39 4.66
N THR A 146 -12.31 62.20 3.64
CA THR A 146 -12.64 63.63 3.77
C THR A 146 -14.10 63.90 3.40
N THR A 147 -15.02 63.50 4.28
CA THR A 147 -16.41 63.94 4.22
C THR A 147 -16.52 65.43 4.53
N GLY A 148 -16.91 66.21 3.53
CA GLY A 148 -17.70 67.43 3.71
C GLY A 148 -16.94 68.75 3.79
N THR A 149 -16.44 69.24 2.66
CA THR A 149 -16.36 70.70 2.43
C THR A 149 -17.00 71.00 1.09
N ALA A 150 -18.12 71.73 1.14
CA ALA A 150 -18.89 72.15 -0.01
C ALA A 150 -18.01 72.89 -1.03
N ILE A 151 -17.99 72.41 -2.28
CA ILE A 151 -17.36 73.09 -3.40
C ILE A 151 -18.34 74.18 -3.86
N VAL A 152 -18.13 75.41 -3.42
CA VAL A 152 -18.83 76.60 -3.93
C VAL A 152 -18.28 76.92 -5.33
N PRO A 153 -19.11 77.11 -6.37
CA PRO A 153 -18.64 77.56 -7.68
C PRO A 153 -18.10 79.00 -7.59
N LYS A 154 -16.87 79.22 -8.05
CA LYS A 154 -16.28 80.56 -8.17
C LYS A 154 -16.91 81.28 -9.37
N GLU A 155 -17.82 82.22 -9.13
CA GLU A 155 -18.29 83.16 -10.15
C GLU A 155 -17.09 83.93 -10.73
N ARG A 156 -16.98 83.96 -12.07
CA ARG A 156 -16.03 84.81 -12.79
C ARG A 156 -16.58 86.24 -12.82
N THR A 157 -15.97 87.15 -12.05
CA THR A 157 -16.31 88.59 -12.03
C THR A 157 -15.21 89.43 -12.69
N ASP A 158 -14.67 88.98 -13.83
CA ASP A 158 -13.49 89.61 -14.44
C ASP A 158 -13.84 90.41 -15.71
N LEU A 159 -15.12 90.66 -16.00
CA LEU A 159 -15.54 91.54 -17.10
C LEU A 159 -15.94 92.90 -16.52
N LEU A 160 -14.98 93.83 -16.51
CA LEU A 160 -15.26 95.26 -16.31
C LEU A 160 -15.34 95.98 -17.68
N PRO A 161 -16.24 96.97 -17.80
CA PRO A 161 -16.85 97.41 -19.05
C PRO A 161 -15.98 98.35 -19.89
N ALA A 162 -16.41 98.47 -21.14
CA ALA A 162 -15.83 99.28 -22.19
C ALA A 162 -15.61 100.75 -21.82
N GLY A 163 -14.41 101.24 -22.19
CA GLY A 163 -14.18 102.51 -22.89
C GLY A 163 -14.38 103.80 -22.11
N GLN A 164 -13.29 104.57 -21.97
CA GLN A 164 -13.31 106.01 -22.22
C GLN A 164 -11.93 106.47 -22.71
N ALA A 165 -11.95 107.13 -23.87
CA ALA A 165 -10.83 107.75 -24.56
C ALA A 165 -10.51 109.15 -23.98
N SER A 166 -9.59 109.87 -24.63
CA SER A 166 -9.18 111.30 -24.48
C SER A 166 -8.29 111.60 -23.27
N ASP A 167 -7.18 112.35 -23.38
CA ASP A 167 -6.56 113.19 -24.42
C ASP A 167 -5.03 113.10 -24.35
#